data_AF-W8C1C5-F1
#
_entry.id   AF-W8C1C5-F1
#
_cell.length_a   1.000
_cell.length_b   1.000
_cell.length_c   1.000
_cell.angle_alpha   90.00
_cell.angle_beta   90.00
_cell.angle_gamma   90.00
#
_symmetry.space_group_name_H-M   'P 1'
#
loop_
_entity.id
_entity.type
_entity.pdbx_description
1 polymer ?
#
loop_
_entity_poly.entity_id
_entity_poly.type
_entity_poly.pdbx_seq_one_letter_code
_entity_poly.pdbx_strand_id
1 'polypeptide(L)'
;MLLQKLLPFFVQIVLLLQLGASAKVELDVDELKLQISSHLSYTARRLALIQKNVNVEYTNELAQLLARYLTATNVEDPLVAERELLAYEDEQREEFIAYLHLQYDEQFLNEDIRIQEWSMRQLLPQVSSEMAAEIEKILPGYERAVKMDDFDEKYAAFTGIQEEFSAALWQLIDAEPEDIAVLNVQLQFFKEFILYLQKQEDALSFASTLKQTLAEVETALLSVDLKQKVEVLDSFDDLTTKFKRYLDYKILEFQFDRFGQ
;
A
#
# COMPACT_ATOMS: atom_id res chain seq x y z
N MET A 1 -5.79 13.24 -2.12
CA MET A 1 -6.28 12.19 -3.05
C MET A 1 -5.37 10.95 -3.22
N LEU A 2 -4.52 10.59 -2.23
CA LEU A 2 -3.74 9.33 -2.20
C LEU A 2 -4.55 8.12 -1.64
N LEU A 3 -5.66 8.40 -0.96
CA LEU A 3 -6.48 7.42 -0.21
C LEU A 3 -7.56 6.71 -1.03
N GLN A 4 -7.79 7.07 -2.30
CA GLN A 4 -8.90 6.50 -3.08
C GLN A 4 -8.58 5.15 -3.77
N LYS A 5 -7.37 4.61 -3.62
CA LYS A 5 -6.95 3.38 -4.33
C LYS A 5 -6.87 2.11 -3.46
N LEU A 6 -7.24 2.16 -2.18
CA LEU A 6 -7.10 1.04 -1.25
C LEU A 6 -8.41 0.28 -0.97
N LEU A 7 -9.20 -0.01 -2.02
CA LEU A 7 -10.33 -0.94 -1.93
C LEU A 7 -10.08 -2.15 -2.86
N PRO A 8 -10.30 -3.37 -2.36
CA PRO A 8 -9.31 -4.29 -1.85
C PRO A 8 -8.75 -5.20 -2.96
N PHE A 9 -7.50 -5.58 -2.83
CA PHE A 9 -6.82 -6.59 -3.65
C PHE A 9 -7.66 -7.87 -3.90
N PHE A 10 -8.49 -8.27 -2.93
CA PHE A 10 -9.45 -9.37 -3.05
C PHE A 10 -10.49 -9.17 -4.16
N VAL A 11 -10.99 -7.95 -4.36
CA VAL A 11 -11.95 -7.65 -5.44
C VAL A 11 -11.24 -7.68 -6.80
N GLN A 12 -9.96 -7.32 -6.88
CA GLN A 12 -9.20 -7.41 -8.14
C GLN A 12 -8.88 -8.85 -8.54
N ILE A 13 -8.52 -9.74 -7.61
CA ILE A 13 -8.33 -11.17 -7.90
C ILE A 13 -9.66 -11.82 -8.29
N VAL A 14 -10.74 -11.54 -7.55
CA VAL A 14 -12.09 -12.03 -7.89
C VAL A 14 -12.58 -11.46 -9.22
N LEU A 15 -12.32 -10.19 -9.52
CA LEU A 15 -12.62 -9.57 -10.83
C LEU A 15 -11.78 -10.15 -11.96
N LEU A 16 -10.49 -10.45 -11.75
CA LEU A 16 -9.64 -11.10 -12.75
C LEU A 16 -10.14 -12.52 -13.05
N LEU A 17 -10.56 -13.27 -12.03
CA LEU A 17 -11.20 -14.58 -12.17
C LEU A 17 -12.57 -14.50 -12.87
N GLN A 18 -13.34 -13.44 -12.63
CA GLN A 18 -14.65 -13.21 -13.27
C GLN A 18 -14.53 -12.64 -14.71
N LEU A 19 -13.54 -11.79 -14.99
CA LEU A 19 -13.30 -11.19 -16.30
C LEU A 19 -12.68 -12.19 -17.28
N GLY A 20 -11.88 -13.14 -16.80
CA GLY A 20 -11.41 -14.28 -17.59
C GLY A 20 -12.53 -15.18 -18.14
N ALA A 21 -13.72 -15.12 -17.55
CA ALA A 21 -14.91 -15.81 -18.07
C ALA A 21 -15.63 -15.04 -19.20
N SER A 22 -15.37 -13.74 -19.39
CA SER A 22 -16.13 -12.90 -20.36
C SER A 22 -15.29 -12.25 -21.46
N ALA A 23 -13.96 -12.10 -21.27
CA ALA A 23 -13.05 -11.59 -22.29
C ALA A 23 -12.01 -12.67 -22.66
N LYS A 24 -11.65 -12.76 -23.94
CA LYS A 24 -10.50 -13.55 -24.43
C LYS A 24 -9.17 -12.92 -23.97
N VAL A 25 -9.01 -12.68 -22.67
CA VAL A 25 -7.72 -12.38 -22.06
C VAL A 25 -7.13 -13.74 -21.73
N GLU A 26 -6.07 -14.12 -22.44
CA GLU A 26 -5.29 -15.31 -22.10
C GLU A 26 -4.65 -15.03 -20.74
N LEU A 27 -5.24 -15.61 -19.70
CA LEU A 27 -4.85 -15.40 -18.31
C LEU A 27 -3.53 -16.15 -18.09
N ASP A 28 -2.43 -15.41 -17.92
CA ASP A 28 -1.12 -15.98 -17.62
C ASP A 28 -1.17 -16.59 -16.21
N VAL A 29 -1.36 -17.90 -16.14
CA VAL A 29 -1.50 -18.65 -14.88
C VAL A 29 -0.26 -18.50 -14.00
N ASP A 30 0.93 -18.40 -14.60
CA ASP A 30 2.17 -18.23 -13.84
C ASP A 30 2.24 -16.83 -13.22
N GLU A 31 1.75 -15.81 -13.93
CA GLU A 31 1.59 -14.46 -13.38
C GLU A 31 0.60 -14.44 -12.21
N LEU A 32 -0.57 -15.08 -12.36
CA LEU A 32 -1.55 -15.17 -11.29
C LEU A 32 -0.99 -15.88 -10.06
N LYS A 33 -0.25 -16.97 -10.25
CA LYS A 33 0.42 -17.69 -9.15
C LYS A 33 1.42 -16.79 -8.42
N LEU A 34 2.21 -15.99 -9.13
CA LEU A 34 3.13 -15.04 -8.52
C LEU A 34 2.40 -13.97 -7.69
N GLN A 35 1.29 -13.43 -8.22
CA GLN A 35 0.47 -12.45 -7.51
C GLN A 35 -0.08 -13.03 -6.20
N ILE A 36 -0.62 -14.25 -6.24
CA ILE A 36 -1.15 -14.94 -5.07
C ILE A 36 -0.04 -15.23 -4.06
N SER A 37 1.10 -15.76 -4.49
CA SER A 37 2.24 -15.99 -3.60
C SER A 37 2.70 -14.70 -2.90
N SER A 38 2.72 -13.58 -3.63
CA SER A 38 3.00 -12.25 -3.10
C SER A 38 2.01 -11.90 -1.97
N HIS A 39 0.72 -12.04 -2.25
CA HIS A 39 -0.35 -11.75 -1.31
C HIS A 39 -0.33 -12.64 -0.05
N LEU A 40 -0.09 -13.94 -0.22
CA LEU A 40 0.05 -14.88 0.89
C LEU A 40 1.24 -14.49 1.77
N SER A 41 2.38 -14.14 1.17
CA SER A 41 3.58 -13.72 1.89
C SER A 41 3.37 -12.42 2.66
N TYR A 42 2.77 -11.44 2.01
CA TYR A 42 2.34 -10.19 2.61
C TYR A 42 1.39 -10.41 3.80
N THR A 43 0.34 -11.21 3.63
CA THR A 43 -0.66 -11.46 4.67
C THR A 43 -0.05 -12.21 5.86
N ALA A 44 0.84 -13.18 5.60
CA ALA A 44 1.60 -13.86 6.65
C ALA A 44 2.41 -12.87 7.50
N ARG A 45 3.06 -11.89 6.88
CA ARG A 45 3.82 -10.86 7.61
C ARG A 45 2.93 -9.96 8.45
N ARG A 46 1.74 -9.59 7.95
CA ARG A 46 0.74 -8.83 8.73
C ARG A 46 0.26 -9.60 9.95
N LEU A 47 -0.11 -10.88 9.76
CA LEU A 47 -0.52 -11.76 10.85
C LEU A 47 0.60 -11.94 11.90
N ALA A 48 1.85 -12.06 11.47
CA ALA A 48 2.99 -12.13 12.36
C ALA A 48 3.19 -10.84 13.18
N LEU A 49 2.82 -9.68 12.63
CA LEU A 49 2.81 -8.41 13.38
C LEU A 49 1.69 -8.40 14.43
N ILE A 50 0.47 -8.81 14.07
CA ILE A 50 -0.66 -8.95 15.02
C ILE A 50 -0.26 -9.87 16.18
N GLN A 51 0.45 -10.96 15.87
CA GLN A 51 0.85 -11.95 16.88
C GLN A 51 1.75 -11.38 17.99
N LYS A 52 2.44 -10.26 17.77
CA LYS A 52 3.27 -9.62 18.81
C LYS A 52 2.44 -9.07 19.97
N ASN A 53 1.22 -8.62 19.70
CA ASN A 53 0.31 -7.99 20.67
C ASN A 53 -1.08 -8.64 20.64
N VAL A 54 -1.14 -9.95 20.40
CA VAL A 54 -2.41 -10.66 20.26
C VAL A 54 -3.20 -10.67 21.56
N ASN A 55 -4.51 -10.50 21.47
CA ASN A 55 -5.40 -10.75 22.60
C ASN A 55 -5.30 -12.23 23.01
N VAL A 56 -5.07 -12.49 24.30
CA VAL A 56 -4.82 -13.82 24.86
C VAL A 56 -5.87 -14.84 24.41
N GLU A 57 -7.14 -14.40 24.30
CA GLU A 57 -8.26 -15.26 23.90
C GLU A 57 -8.17 -15.79 22.45
N TYR A 58 -7.44 -15.12 21.56
CA TYR A 58 -7.28 -15.46 20.15
C TYR A 58 -5.89 -15.98 19.78
N THR A 59 -5.02 -16.19 20.78
CA THR A 59 -3.61 -16.57 20.56
C THR A 59 -3.48 -17.86 19.73
N ASN A 60 -4.32 -18.86 20.01
CA ASN A 60 -4.23 -20.17 19.37
C ASN A 60 -4.74 -20.11 17.92
N GLU A 61 -5.86 -19.44 17.70
CA GLU A 61 -6.50 -19.25 16.41
C GLU A 61 -5.57 -18.48 15.47
N LEU A 62 -4.97 -17.38 15.97
CA LEU A 62 -4.00 -16.60 15.21
C LEU A 62 -2.74 -17.41 14.89
N ALA A 63 -2.22 -18.20 15.85
CA ALA A 63 -1.05 -19.04 15.61
C ALA A 63 -1.32 -20.11 14.54
N GLN A 64 -2.52 -20.71 14.54
CA GLN A 64 -2.93 -21.68 13.53
C GLN A 64 -3.10 -21.03 12.16
N LEU A 65 -3.76 -19.87 12.09
CA LEU A 65 -3.93 -19.14 10.83
C LEU A 65 -2.57 -18.72 10.25
N LEU A 66 -1.69 -18.12 11.07
CA LEU A 66 -0.35 -17.73 10.63
C LEU A 66 0.45 -18.94 10.12
N ALA A 67 0.43 -20.06 10.83
CA ALA A 67 1.13 -21.27 10.40
C ALA A 67 0.64 -21.78 9.03
N ARG A 68 -0.67 -21.67 8.75
CA ARG A 68 -1.25 -22.02 7.45
C ARG A 68 -0.78 -21.06 6.36
N TYR A 69 -0.82 -19.75 6.62
CA TYR A 69 -0.31 -18.74 5.70
C TYR A 69 1.18 -18.97 5.37
N LEU A 70 2.04 -19.15 6.37
CA LEU A 70 3.48 -19.44 6.19
C LEU A 70 3.75 -20.74 5.42
N THR A 71 2.85 -21.72 5.53
CA THR A 71 2.92 -22.94 4.72
C THR A 71 2.55 -22.62 3.27
N ALA A 72 1.45 -21.88 3.07
CA ALA A 72 0.93 -21.49 1.77
C ALA A 72 1.90 -20.60 0.96
N THR A 73 2.75 -19.80 1.60
CA THR A 73 3.74 -18.97 0.88
C THR A 73 4.78 -19.78 0.09
N ASN A 74 4.96 -21.07 0.39
CA ASN A 74 6.05 -21.90 -0.15
C ASN A 74 5.55 -23.13 -0.93
N VAL A 75 4.25 -23.22 -1.23
CA VAL A 75 3.70 -24.36 -1.97
C VAL A 75 3.94 -24.25 -3.48
N GLU A 76 3.93 -25.40 -4.15
CA GLU A 76 4.05 -25.49 -5.61
C GLU A 76 2.84 -24.89 -6.35
N ASP A 77 1.65 -24.95 -5.74
CA ASP A 77 0.42 -24.39 -6.30
C ASP A 77 -0.29 -23.41 -5.35
N PRO A 78 0.03 -22.11 -5.42
CA PRO A 78 -0.52 -21.11 -4.51
C PRO A 78 -2.04 -20.89 -4.70
N LEU A 79 -2.60 -21.23 -5.86
CA LEU A 79 -4.05 -21.15 -6.10
C LEU A 79 -4.84 -22.14 -5.22
N VAL A 80 -4.30 -23.36 -5.07
CA VAL A 80 -4.92 -24.39 -4.23
C VAL A 80 -4.83 -23.96 -2.76
N ALA A 81 -3.66 -23.48 -2.34
CA ALA A 81 -3.44 -23.04 -0.97
C ALA A 81 -4.30 -21.83 -0.59
N GLU A 82 -4.47 -20.85 -1.47
CA GLU A 82 -5.36 -19.71 -1.25
C GLU A 82 -6.82 -20.16 -1.07
N ARG A 83 -7.30 -21.06 -1.93
CA ARG A 83 -8.66 -21.61 -1.80
C ARG A 83 -8.87 -22.36 -0.48
N GLU A 84 -7.87 -23.14 -0.05
CA GLU A 84 -7.93 -23.87 1.23
C GLU A 84 -7.88 -22.92 2.43
N LEU A 85 -7.15 -21.80 2.34
CA LEU A 85 -7.13 -20.76 3.36
C LEU A 85 -8.48 -20.05 3.48
N LEU A 86 -9.10 -19.66 2.37
CA LEU A 86 -10.42 -19.02 2.39
C LEU A 86 -11.47 -19.93 3.05
N ALA A 87 -11.48 -21.22 2.69
CA ALA A 87 -12.38 -22.19 3.32
C ALA A 87 -12.11 -22.33 4.83
N TYR A 88 -10.84 -22.28 5.24
CA TYR A 88 -10.48 -22.33 6.66
C TYR A 88 -10.90 -21.08 7.43
N GLU A 89 -10.80 -19.89 6.81
CA GLU A 89 -11.25 -18.62 7.38
C GLU A 89 -12.77 -18.60 7.58
N ASP A 90 -13.53 -19.11 6.60
CA ASP A 90 -14.98 -19.25 6.69
C ASP A 90 -15.45 -20.18 7.83
N GLU A 91 -14.60 -21.11 8.25
CA GLU A 91 -14.86 -22.03 9.38
C GLU A 91 -14.52 -21.43 10.75
N GLN A 92 -13.88 -20.26 10.80
CA GLN A 92 -13.48 -19.64 12.07
C GLN A 92 -14.66 -19.02 12.81
N ARG A 93 -14.47 -18.81 14.12
CA ARG A 93 -15.43 -18.08 14.95
C ARG A 93 -15.57 -16.63 14.46
N GLU A 94 -16.80 -16.15 14.39
CA GLU A 94 -17.12 -14.79 13.97
C GLU A 94 -16.36 -13.74 14.80
N GLU A 95 -16.23 -13.95 16.11
CA GLU A 95 -15.53 -13.01 16.99
C GLU A 95 -14.02 -12.94 16.70
N PHE A 96 -13.41 -14.06 16.31
CA PHE A 96 -12.00 -14.09 15.92
C PHE A 96 -11.79 -13.37 14.58
N ILE A 97 -12.66 -13.60 13.60
CA ILE A 97 -12.59 -12.90 12.31
C ILE A 97 -12.84 -11.40 12.48
N ALA A 98 -13.81 -11.01 13.32
CA ALA A 98 -14.05 -9.60 13.65
C ALA A 98 -12.82 -8.95 14.31
N TYR A 99 -12.18 -9.65 15.24
CA TYR A 99 -10.91 -9.21 15.84
C TYR A 99 -9.81 -9.05 14.78
N LEU A 100 -9.63 -10.02 13.88
CA LEU A 100 -8.63 -9.93 12.81
C LEU A 100 -8.88 -8.74 11.88
N HIS A 101 -10.12 -8.51 11.47
CA HIS A 101 -10.47 -7.35 10.64
C HIS A 101 -10.13 -6.04 11.34
N LEU A 102 -10.47 -5.89 12.61
CA LEU A 102 -10.11 -4.69 13.39
C LEU A 102 -8.58 -4.50 13.45
N GLN A 103 -7.81 -5.58 13.64
CA GLN A 103 -6.35 -5.52 13.66
C GLN A 103 -5.77 -5.16 12.28
N TYR A 104 -6.37 -5.63 11.18
CA TYR A 104 -5.98 -5.22 9.84
C TYR A 104 -6.30 -3.74 9.60
N ASP A 105 -7.52 -3.30 9.95
CA ASP A 105 -7.94 -1.90 9.83
C ASP A 105 -6.99 -0.98 10.61
N GLU A 106 -6.57 -1.38 11.80
CA GLU A 106 -5.59 -0.64 12.59
C GLU A 106 -4.22 -0.54 11.91
N GLN A 107 -3.71 -1.63 11.33
CA GLN A 107 -2.46 -1.62 10.58
C GLN A 107 -2.55 -0.71 9.35
N PHE A 108 -3.63 -0.81 8.57
CA PHE A 108 -3.85 0.05 7.40
C PHE A 108 -3.96 1.53 7.79
N LEU A 109 -4.66 1.84 8.88
CA LEU A 109 -4.74 3.20 9.39
C LEU A 109 -3.38 3.73 9.83
N ASN A 110 -2.55 2.92 10.48
CA ASN A 110 -1.17 3.31 10.83
C ASN A 110 -0.33 3.61 9.58
N GLU A 111 -0.47 2.81 8.52
CA GLU A 111 0.19 3.03 7.24
C GLU A 111 -0.28 4.34 6.60
N ASP A 112 -1.58 4.58 6.54
CA ASP A 112 -2.14 5.81 5.98
C ASP A 112 -1.65 7.04 6.74
N ILE A 113 -1.68 7.03 8.08
CA ILE A 113 -1.16 8.11 8.92
C ILE A 113 0.31 8.39 8.57
N ARG A 114 1.14 7.35 8.49
CA ARG A 114 2.58 7.50 8.24
C ARG A 114 2.91 7.89 6.81
N ILE A 115 2.12 7.45 5.83
CA ILE A 115 2.23 7.90 4.44
C ILE A 115 1.94 9.40 4.38
N GLN A 116 0.83 9.85 4.98
CA GLN A 116 0.48 11.28 5.01
C GLN A 116 1.54 12.11 5.73
N GLU A 117 2.00 11.65 6.90
CA GLU A 117 3.09 12.30 7.64
C GLU A 117 4.36 12.39 6.77
N TRP A 118 4.76 11.29 6.14
CA TRP A 118 5.93 11.24 5.28
C TRP A 118 5.79 12.21 4.10
N SER A 119 4.63 12.22 3.42
CA SER A 119 4.36 13.12 2.30
C SER A 119 4.44 14.59 2.72
N MET A 120 3.87 14.95 3.87
CA MET A 120 3.96 16.30 4.42
C MET A 120 5.41 16.69 4.72
N ARG A 121 6.21 15.78 5.29
CA ARG A 121 7.65 16.02 5.50
C ARG A 121 8.42 16.19 4.19
N GLN A 122 8.06 15.46 3.14
CA GLN A 122 8.68 15.61 1.80
C GLN A 122 8.24 16.90 1.09
N LEU A 123 7.11 17.49 1.47
CA LEU A 123 6.66 18.79 0.95
C LEU A 123 7.43 19.96 1.54
N LEU A 124 7.88 19.88 2.80
CA LEU A 124 8.59 20.97 3.50
C LEU A 124 9.69 21.67 2.67
N PRO A 125 10.63 20.97 2.01
CA PRO A 125 11.69 21.63 1.24
C PRO A 125 11.22 22.22 -0.11
N GLN A 126 9.96 21.98 -0.50
CA GLN A 126 9.42 22.31 -1.83
C GLN A 126 8.43 23.47 -1.83
N VAL A 127 8.00 23.91 -0.66
CA VAL A 127 6.97 24.94 -0.48
C VAL A 127 7.56 26.23 0.07
N SER A 128 6.74 27.30 0.10
CA SER A 128 7.13 28.57 0.73
C SER A 128 7.37 28.41 2.24
N SER A 129 8.12 29.35 2.83
CA SER A 129 8.36 29.36 4.29
C SER A 129 7.08 29.38 5.12
N GLU A 130 6.07 30.11 4.65
CA GLU A 130 4.77 30.22 5.29
C GLU A 130 4.03 28.89 5.27
N MET A 131 4.03 28.21 4.12
CA MET A 131 3.40 26.90 3.97
C MET A 131 4.15 25.82 4.75
N ALA A 132 5.49 25.85 4.74
CA ALA A 132 6.30 24.94 5.54
C ALA A 132 5.99 25.09 7.04
N ALA A 133 5.88 26.31 7.54
CA ALA A 133 5.52 26.58 8.94
C ALA A 133 4.08 26.13 9.29
N GLU A 134 3.17 26.09 8.33
CA GLU A 134 1.84 25.49 8.50
C GLU A 134 1.92 23.97 8.59
N ILE A 135 2.63 23.32 7.64
CA ILE A 135 2.86 21.88 7.64
C ILE A 135 3.54 21.43 8.96
N GLU A 136 4.53 22.17 9.45
CA GLU A 136 5.20 21.88 10.72
C GLU A 136 4.25 21.87 11.93
N LYS A 137 3.14 22.63 11.89
CA LYS A 137 2.16 22.65 12.99
C LYS A 137 1.26 21.43 13.01
N ILE A 138 0.97 20.85 11.84
CA ILE A 138 0.08 19.68 11.73
C ILE A 138 0.84 18.35 11.90
N LEU A 139 2.15 18.30 11.64
CA LEU A 139 2.98 17.08 11.79
C LEU A 139 2.87 16.41 13.17
N PRO A 140 2.88 17.16 14.30
CA PRO A 140 2.62 16.58 15.62
C PRO A 140 1.23 15.93 15.77
N GLY A 141 0.25 16.28 14.94
CA GLY A 141 -1.04 15.61 14.86
C GLY A 141 -0.90 14.15 14.41
N TYR A 142 -0.20 13.91 13.29
CA TYR A 142 0.05 12.56 12.78
C TYR A 142 0.87 11.72 13.76
N GLU A 143 1.93 12.29 14.34
CA GLU A 143 2.77 11.60 15.33
C GLU A 143 2.02 11.19 16.60
N ARG A 144 0.97 11.94 16.97
CA ARG A 144 0.08 11.58 18.09
C ARG A 144 -0.91 10.50 17.68
N ALA A 145 -1.58 10.66 16.54
CA ALA A 145 -2.59 9.72 16.05
C ALA A 145 -2.01 8.30 15.94
N VAL A 146 -0.82 8.14 15.35
CA VAL A 146 -0.19 6.82 15.15
C VAL A 146 0.15 6.08 16.47
N LYS A 147 0.24 6.80 17.59
CA LYS A 147 0.57 6.24 18.91
C LYS A 147 -0.67 5.95 19.76
N MET A 148 -1.87 6.22 19.24
CA MET A 148 -3.11 5.87 19.93
C MET A 148 -3.36 4.36 19.80
N ASP A 149 -3.77 3.71 20.88
CA ASP A 149 -4.05 2.27 20.87
C ASP A 149 -5.51 1.99 20.49
N ASP A 150 -6.44 2.89 20.82
CA ASP A 150 -7.85 2.76 20.46
C ASP A 150 -8.09 3.18 19.00
N PHE A 151 -8.75 2.30 18.24
CA PHE A 151 -8.98 2.51 16.81
C PHE A 151 -9.88 3.74 16.54
N ASP A 152 -10.96 3.91 17.29
CA ASP A 152 -11.91 5.00 17.06
C ASP A 152 -11.28 6.35 17.41
N GLU A 153 -10.55 6.43 18.52
CA GLU A 153 -9.78 7.61 18.90
C GLU A 153 -8.68 7.93 17.88
N LYS A 154 -7.96 6.92 17.40
CA LYS A 154 -6.93 7.06 16.35
C LYS A 154 -7.53 7.60 15.06
N TYR A 155 -8.63 7.02 14.61
CA TYR A 155 -9.32 7.43 13.39
C TYR A 155 -9.86 8.86 13.50
N ALA A 156 -10.49 9.20 14.62
CA ALA A 156 -10.97 10.55 14.89
C ALA A 156 -9.81 11.57 14.93
N ALA A 157 -8.70 11.22 15.58
CA ALA A 157 -7.51 12.08 15.62
C ALA A 157 -6.90 12.27 14.23
N PHE A 158 -6.80 11.21 13.42
CA PHE A 158 -6.25 11.28 12.07
C PHE A 158 -7.11 12.14 11.15
N THR A 159 -8.43 11.90 11.13
CA THR A 159 -9.37 12.68 10.30
C THR A 159 -9.48 14.13 10.75
N GLY A 160 -9.41 14.39 12.06
CA GLY A 160 -9.42 15.74 12.63
C GLY A 160 -8.23 16.61 12.23
N ILE A 161 -7.08 16.03 11.85
CA ILE A 161 -5.92 16.81 11.37
C ILE A 161 -6.27 17.66 10.15
N GLN A 162 -7.10 17.11 9.25
CA GLN A 162 -7.50 17.81 8.02
C GLN A 162 -8.40 19.02 8.28
N GLU A 163 -9.09 19.05 9.43
CA GLU A 163 -9.90 20.21 9.85
C GLU A 163 -9.03 21.41 10.22
N GLU A 164 -7.76 21.20 10.55
CA GLU A 164 -6.81 22.25 10.89
C GLU A 164 -6.16 22.90 9.65
N PHE A 165 -6.38 22.34 8.45
CA PHE A 165 -5.75 22.84 7.23
C PHE A 165 -6.33 24.19 6.81
N SER A 166 -5.46 25.13 6.46
CA SER A 166 -5.91 26.36 5.81
C SER A 166 -6.44 26.08 4.41
N ALA A 167 -7.20 27.02 3.87
CA ALA A 167 -7.63 26.97 2.46
C ALA A 167 -6.43 26.91 1.49
N ALA A 168 -5.29 27.50 1.85
CA ALA A 168 -4.09 27.48 1.02
C ALA A 168 -3.43 26.09 1.02
N LEU A 169 -3.38 25.41 2.17
CA LEU A 169 -2.87 24.05 2.25
C LEU A 169 -3.81 23.07 1.53
N TRP A 170 -5.13 23.23 1.69
CA TRP A 170 -6.11 22.48 0.89
C TRP A 170 -5.91 22.67 -0.61
N GLN A 171 -5.74 23.92 -1.04
CA GLN A 171 -5.47 24.23 -2.44
C GLN A 171 -4.17 23.58 -2.93
N LEU A 172 -3.11 23.52 -2.10
CA LEU A 172 -1.87 22.87 -2.50
C LEU A 172 -2.06 21.37 -2.76
N ILE A 173 -2.77 20.67 -1.87
CA ILE A 173 -2.82 19.19 -1.88
C ILE A 173 -3.97 18.59 -2.70
N ASP A 174 -4.96 19.40 -3.07
CA ASP A 174 -6.20 18.96 -3.74
C ASP A 174 -6.52 19.75 -5.02
N ALA A 175 -5.59 20.58 -5.51
CA ALA A 175 -5.79 21.31 -6.77
C ALA A 175 -5.76 20.38 -8.00
N GLU A 176 -6.56 20.76 -8.99
CA GLU A 176 -6.45 20.26 -10.36
C GLU A 176 -6.15 21.44 -11.33
N PRO A 177 -5.03 21.44 -12.06
CA PRO A 177 -3.96 20.43 -12.03
C PRO A 177 -3.16 20.47 -10.71
N GLU A 178 -2.60 19.32 -10.33
CA GLU A 178 -1.78 19.19 -9.12
C GLU A 178 -0.55 20.11 -9.17
N ASP A 179 -0.17 20.64 -8.00
CA ASP A 179 1.04 21.46 -7.86
C ASP A 179 2.31 20.62 -8.07
N ILE A 180 3.35 21.26 -8.64
CA ILE A 180 4.63 20.61 -8.92
C ILE A 180 5.28 20.00 -7.66
N ALA A 181 5.13 20.65 -6.51
CA ALA A 181 5.65 20.16 -5.24
C ALA A 181 4.99 18.83 -4.84
N VAL A 182 3.67 18.70 -5.06
CA VAL A 182 2.91 17.47 -4.78
C VAL A 182 3.35 16.35 -5.74
N LEU A 183 3.43 16.64 -7.04
CA LEU A 183 3.90 15.67 -8.03
C LEU A 183 5.31 15.16 -7.72
N ASN A 184 6.21 16.02 -7.24
CA ASN A 184 7.56 15.63 -6.82
C ASN A 184 7.53 14.68 -5.62
N VAL A 185 6.65 14.89 -4.65
CA VAL A 185 6.51 13.98 -3.51
C VAL A 185 6.02 12.61 -3.97
N GLN A 186 5.05 12.55 -4.89
CA GLN A 186 4.57 11.30 -5.46
C GLN A 186 5.68 10.57 -6.25
N LEU A 187 6.43 11.29 -7.08
CA LEU A 187 7.56 10.71 -7.81
C LEU A 187 8.65 10.21 -6.86
N GLN A 188 8.91 10.90 -5.74
CA GLN A 188 9.86 10.44 -4.73
C GLN A 188 9.38 9.13 -4.07
N PHE A 189 8.08 8.97 -3.83
CA PHE A 189 7.50 7.71 -3.34
C PHE A 189 7.78 6.58 -4.33
N PHE A 190 7.48 6.77 -5.61
CA PHE A 190 7.70 5.76 -6.65
C PHE A 190 9.18 5.46 -6.89
N LYS A 191 10.06 6.46 -6.77
CA LYS A 191 11.51 6.25 -6.78
C LYS A 191 11.93 5.27 -5.69
N GLU A 192 11.46 5.49 -4.47
CA GLU A 192 11.79 4.65 -3.33
C GLU A 192 11.18 3.25 -3.44
N PHE A 193 9.97 3.15 -3.97
CA PHE A 193 9.32 1.89 -4.30
C PHE A 193 10.13 1.07 -5.33
N ILE A 194 10.58 1.68 -6.42
CA ILE A 194 11.40 0.98 -7.42
C ILE A 194 12.74 0.54 -6.82
N LEU A 195 13.38 1.40 -6.01
CA LEU A 195 14.62 1.05 -5.31
C LEU A 195 14.43 -0.09 -4.29
N TYR A 196 13.24 -0.20 -3.68
CA TYR A 196 12.87 -1.35 -2.87
C TYR A 196 12.78 -2.61 -3.73
N LEU A 197 12.08 -2.57 -4.86
CA LEU A 197 11.92 -3.73 -5.76
C LEU A 197 13.24 -4.23 -6.33
N GLN A 198 14.18 -3.34 -6.66
CA GLN A 198 15.49 -3.74 -7.17
C GLN A 198 16.31 -4.61 -6.20
N LYS A 199 15.90 -4.70 -4.92
CA LYS A 199 16.53 -5.54 -3.90
C LYS A 199 15.84 -6.89 -3.73
N GLN A 200 14.68 -7.10 -4.33
CA GLN A 200 13.87 -8.31 -4.17
C GLN A 200 14.29 -9.37 -5.19
N GLU A 201 14.36 -10.63 -4.76
CA GLU A 201 14.75 -11.74 -5.63
C GLU A 201 13.70 -12.02 -6.71
N ASP A 202 12.41 -11.88 -6.39
CA ASP A 202 11.31 -12.08 -7.33
C ASP A 202 11.21 -11.00 -8.42
N ALA A 203 11.88 -9.86 -8.22
CA ALA A 203 11.97 -8.76 -9.17
C ALA A 203 13.04 -8.97 -10.26
N LEU A 204 13.88 -10.01 -10.15
CA LEU A 204 15.02 -10.24 -11.05
C LEU A 204 14.61 -10.33 -12.53
N SER A 205 13.43 -10.90 -12.81
CA SER A 205 12.88 -11.00 -14.17
C SER A 205 12.57 -9.62 -14.80
N PHE A 206 12.40 -8.58 -13.99
CA PHE A 206 12.14 -7.20 -14.41
C PHE A 206 13.32 -6.26 -14.19
N ALA A 207 14.51 -6.75 -13.84
CA ALA A 207 15.64 -5.91 -13.42
C ALA A 207 15.99 -4.79 -14.42
N SER A 208 15.97 -5.07 -15.72
CA SER A 208 16.22 -4.06 -16.76
C SER A 208 15.09 -3.02 -16.83
N THR A 209 13.83 -3.47 -16.79
CA THR A 209 12.65 -2.58 -16.83
C THR A 209 12.55 -1.71 -15.58
N LEU A 210 12.91 -2.24 -14.41
CA LEU A 210 13.00 -1.48 -13.16
C LEU A 210 14.06 -0.39 -13.24
N LYS A 211 15.23 -0.66 -13.83
CA LYS A 211 16.27 0.36 -14.04
C LYS A 211 15.82 1.46 -15.00
N GLN A 212 15.11 1.10 -16.07
CA GLN A 212 14.56 2.08 -17.00
C GLN A 212 13.49 2.94 -16.34
N THR A 213 12.53 2.31 -15.64
CA THR A 213 11.45 3.01 -14.93
C THR A 213 12.03 3.95 -13.86
N LEU A 214 13.07 3.53 -13.14
CA LEU A 214 13.78 4.39 -12.19
C LEU A 214 14.36 5.63 -12.89
N ALA A 215 15.02 5.45 -14.04
CA ALA A 215 15.59 6.57 -14.79
C ALA A 215 14.52 7.54 -15.31
N GLU A 216 13.35 7.03 -15.72
CA GLU A 216 12.19 7.84 -16.12
C GLU A 216 11.66 8.68 -14.94
N VAL A 217 11.50 8.07 -13.77
CA VAL A 217 11.10 8.76 -12.53
C VAL A 217 12.13 9.81 -12.12
N GLU A 218 13.43 9.49 -12.15
CA GLU A 218 14.50 10.44 -11.81
C GLU A 218 14.58 11.61 -12.80
N THR A 219 14.35 11.35 -14.08
CA THR A 219 14.27 12.40 -15.10
C THR A 219 13.05 13.29 -14.85
N ALA A 220 11.89 12.71 -14.55
CA ALA A 220 10.68 13.46 -14.23
C ALA A 220 10.86 14.31 -12.97
N LEU A 221 11.51 13.81 -11.92
CA LEU A 221 11.81 14.56 -10.69
C LEU A 221 12.61 15.84 -10.97
N LEU A 222 13.61 15.76 -11.85
CA LEU A 222 14.45 16.89 -12.24
C LEU A 222 13.78 17.86 -13.23
N SER A 223 12.68 17.43 -13.86
CA SER A 223 11.95 18.23 -14.84
C SER A 223 11.11 19.32 -14.17
N VAL A 224 10.92 20.43 -14.87
CA VAL A 224 9.92 21.47 -14.52
C VAL A 224 8.61 21.29 -15.30
N ASP A 225 8.55 20.32 -16.21
CA ASP A 225 7.37 20.04 -17.03
C ASP A 225 6.34 19.22 -16.23
N LEU A 226 5.24 19.88 -15.84
CA LEU A 226 4.11 19.23 -15.16
C LEU A 226 3.55 18.05 -15.96
N LYS A 227 3.44 18.19 -17.29
CA LYS A 227 2.88 17.16 -18.14
C LYS A 227 3.73 15.90 -18.11
N GLN A 228 5.05 16.05 -18.17
CA GLN A 228 5.97 14.92 -18.09
C GLN A 228 5.85 14.20 -16.73
N LYS A 229 5.72 14.94 -15.62
CA LYS A 229 5.57 14.35 -14.29
C LYS A 229 4.28 13.53 -14.19
N VAL A 230 3.17 14.10 -14.65
CA VAL A 230 1.87 13.43 -14.68
C VAL A 230 1.92 12.18 -15.56
N GLU A 231 2.48 12.26 -16.77
CA GLU A 231 2.62 11.09 -17.67
C GLU A 231 3.41 9.94 -17.04
N VAL A 232 4.48 10.24 -16.28
CA VAL A 232 5.25 9.21 -15.58
C VAL A 232 4.43 8.61 -14.43
N LEU A 233 3.72 9.43 -13.66
CA LEU A 233 2.86 8.98 -12.56
C LEU A 233 1.69 8.12 -13.06
N ASP A 234 0.97 8.59 -14.07
CA ASP A 234 -0.13 7.86 -14.73
C ASP A 234 0.33 6.50 -15.26
N SER A 235 1.61 6.39 -15.65
CA SER A 235 2.16 5.11 -16.11
C SER A 235 2.16 4.03 -15.03
N PHE A 236 2.09 4.36 -13.73
CA PHE A 236 2.00 3.36 -12.65
C PHE A 236 0.57 2.81 -12.50
N ASP A 237 -0.42 3.49 -13.06
CA ASP A 237 -1.82 3.04 -13.06
C ASP A 237 -2.16 2.16 -14.29
N ASP A 238 -1.23 2.05 -15.25
CA ASP A 238 -1.41 1.27 -16.46
C ASP A 238 -1.25 -0.24 -16.19
N LEU A 239 -2.34 -1.00 -16.05
CA LEU A 239 -2.29 -2.45 -15.82
C LEU A 239 -2.15 -3.32 -17.08
N THR A 240 -1.85 -2.73 -18.25
CA THR A 240 -1.87 -3.46 -19.53
C THR A 240 -0.71 -4.46 -19.67
N THR A 241 0.41 -4.25 -18.98
CA THR A 241 1.59 -5.13 -19.08
C THR A 241 1.83 -5.95 -17.81
N LYS A 242 2.46 -7.11 -17.96
CA LYS A 242 2.87 -7.98 -16.83
C LYS A 242 3.76 -7.25 -15.82
N PHE A 243 4.67 -6.40 -16.29
CA PHE A 243 5.50 -5.58 -15.41
C PHE A 243 4.68 -4.59 -14.59
N LYS A 244 3.68 -3.95 -15.19
CA LYS A 244 2.88 -2.95 -14.46
C LYS A 244 1.91 -3.58 -13.47
N ARG A 245 1.32 -4.73 -13.81
CA ARG A 245 0.57 -5.55 -12.82
C ARG A 245 1.48 -6.02 -11.68
N TYR A 246 2.73 -6.38 -11.97
CA TYR A 246 3.73 -6.65 -10.93
C TYR A 246 3.94 -5.46 -9.98
N LEU A 247 4.05 -4.24 -10.51
CA LEU A 247 4.16 -3.05 -9.67
C LEU A 247 2.93 -2.84 -8.79
N ASP A 248 1.73 -3.00 -9.36
CA ASP A 248 0.45 -2.82 -8.66
C ASP A 248 0.33 -3.69 -7.41
N TYR A 249 0.57 -5.01 -7.52
CA TYR A 249 0.45 -5.87 -6.35
C TYR A 249 1.60 -5.72 -5.34
N LYS A 250 2.78 -5.26 -5.78
CA LYS A 250 3.93 -5.04 -4.89
C LYS A 250 3.88 -3.74 -4.10
N ILE A 251 3.07 -2.77 -4.51
CA ILE A 251 3.01 -1.48 -3.81
C ILE A 251 2.54 -1.64 -2.37
N LEU A 252 1.62 -2.57 -2.12
CA LEU A 252 1.10 -2.88 -0.79
C LEU A 252 2.18 -3.48 0.12
N GLU A 253 3.03 -4.36 -0.42
CA GLU A 253 4.17 -4.90 0.32
C GLU A 253 5.16 -3.82 0.73
N PHE A 254 5.46 -2.90 -0.20
CA PHE A 254 6.32 -1.77 0.07
C PHE A 254 5.73 -0.85 1.13
N GLN A 255 4.43 -0.53 1.03
CA GLN A 255 3.74 0.30 2.02
C GLN A 255 3.80 -0.33 3.40
N PHE A 256 3.49 -1.62 3.53
CA PHE A 256 3.58 -2.33 4.79
C PHE A 256 5.02 -2.38 5.34
N ASP A 257 6.02 -2.75 4.52
CA ASP A 257 7.40 -2.86 4.99
C ASP A 257 7.98 -1.52 5.45
N ARG A 258 7.51 -0.44 4.84
CA ARG A 258 7.99 0.91 5.11
C ARG A 258 7.21 1.62 6.21
N PHE A 259 5.90 1.46 6.24
CA PHE A 259 4.99 2.25 7.07
C PHE A 259 4.16 1.40 8.05
N GLY A 260 4.05 0.08 7.85
CA GLY A 260 3.21 -0.79 8.65
C GLY A 260 3.78 -1.25 9.99
N GLN A 261 5.01 -0.84 10.35
CA GLN A 261 5.67 -1.21 11.63
C GLN A 261 5.48 -0.19 12.74
#